data_AF-A0A2N5TF79-F1
#
_entry.id   AF-A0A2N5TF79-F1
#
_cell.length_a   1.000
_cell.length_b   1.000
_cell.length_c   1.000
_cell.angle_alpha   90.00
_cell.angle_beta   90.00
_cell.angle_gamma   90.00
#
_symmetry.space_group_name_H-M   'P 1'
#
loop_
_entity.id
_entity.type
_entity.pdbx_description
1 polymer ?
#
loop_
_entity_poly.entity_id
_entity_poly.type
_entity_poly.pdbx_seq_one_letter_code
_entity_poly.pdbx_strand_id
1 'polypeptide(L)'
;MNFPNEDSSCWFFIRSLHYINLSDHQELVIQPVGESREPSRLVLSQKKYKNNHAQHWKHDNGQIQNRLTGLCIDYEHGNYKRLGDIHICQWHKKVGKESHNQKWIYRTNNLIASNDDINRVLHIKGAAAEPGAEVLLKKLETVHGVHPTHQRWALDVVVDDDEDGESHQSRPASSRTSTPAINQGHAIAGSYLPPVEYANPWAQLNDDDDNDDEPARGK
;
A
#
# COMPACT_ATOMS: atom_id res chain seq x y z
N MET A 1 -5.64 4.22 -10.91
CA MET A 1 -4.69 4.88 -9.98
C MET A 1 -4.01 3.74 -9.26
N ASN A 2 -2.78 3.46 -9.67
CA ASN A 2 -1.96 2.40 -9.10
C ASN A 2 -1.28 2.95 -7.84
N PHE A 3 -0.49 2.13 -7.13
CA PHE A 3 0.46 2.69 -6.16
C PHE A 3 1.27 3.81 -6.83
N PRO A 4 1.77 4.81 -6.08
CA PRO A 4 2.75 5.76 -6.60
C PRO A 4 3.78 4.98 -7.42
N ASN A 5 3.96 5.35 -8.71
CA ASN A 5 4.57 4.58 -9.81
C ASN A 5 5.53 3.45 -9.37
N GLU A 6 5.49 2.29 -10.02
CA GLU A 6 6.41 1.18 -9.74
C GLU A 6 7.89 1.56 -9.89
N ASP A 7 8.20 2.63 -10.64
CA ASP A 7 9.54 3.22 -10.77
C ASP A 7 9.89 4.27 -9.69
N SER A 8 8.91 4.72 -8.90
CA SER A 8 9.10 5.66 -7.80
C SER A 8 9.22 4.90 -6.47
N SER A 9 10.45 4.76 -6.01
CA SER A 9 10.83 4.28 -4.68
C SER A 9 10.42 5.22 -3.54
N CYS A 10 9.30 5.94 -3.68
CA CYS A 10 8.86 6.95 -2.72
C CYS A 10 8.18 6.32 -1.51
N TRP A 11 8.43 6.91 -0.34
CA TRP A 11 7.71 6.60 0.88
C TRP A 11 6.35 7.28 0.89
N PHE A 12 5.36 6.67 1.53
CA PHE A 12 4.02 7.25 1.70
C PHE A 12 3.40 6.86 3.04
N PHE A 13 2.47 7.68 3.51
CA PHE A 13 1.53 7.29 4.55
C PHE A 13 0.36 6.52 3.93
N ILE A 14 -0.16 5.52 4.63
CA ILE A 14 -1.46 4.92 4.32
C ILE A 14 -2.48 5.56 5.25
N ARG A 15 -3.13 6.63 4.79
CA ARG A 15 -4.07 7.44 5.58
C ARG A 15 -5.49 6.91 5.45
N SER A 16 -6.16 6.74 6.58
CA SER A 16 -7.58 6.41 6.63
C SER A 16 -8.43 7.53 6.04
N LEU A 17 -9.39 7.19 5.18
CA LEU A 17 -10.45 8.10 4.74
C LEU A 17 -11.71 8.00 5.62
N HIS A 18 -11.64 7.21 6.69
CA HIS A 18 -12.70 7.09 7.68
C HIS A 18 -12.63 8.24 8.66
N TYR A 19 -13.45 9.26 8.42
CA TYR A 19 -13.65 10.39 9.32
C TYR A 19 -15.02 10.27 9.97
N ILE A 20 -15.07 10.18 11.30
CA ILE A 20 -16.27 10.39 12.08
C ILE A 20 -16.03 11.67 12.88
N ASN A 21 -16.63 12.79 12.46
CA ASN A 21 -16.75 14.06 13.22
C ASN A 21 -15.70 14.30 14.32
N LEU A 22 -14.45 14.57 13.93
CA LEU A 22 -13.46 15.13 14.85
C LEU A 22 -13.24 16.59 14.47
N SER A 23 -13.66 17.47 15.38
CA SER A 23 -13.42 18.91 15.35
C SER A 23 -11.93 19.29 15.31
N ASP A 24 -11.06 18.31 15.56
CA ASP A 24 -9.62 18.39 15.38
C ASP A 24 -9.23 17.41 14.28
N HIS A 25 -8.66 17.93 13.18
CA HIS A 25 -8.21 17.21 11.99
C HIS A 25 -7.12 16.15 12.29
N GLN A 26 -7.42 15.12 13.07
CA GLN A 26 -6.49 14.03 13.32
C GLN A 26 -6.45 13.11 12.11
N GLU A 27 -5.37 13.22 11.34
CA GLU A 27 -5.05 12.26 10.30
C GLU A 27 -4.64 10.94 10.96
N LEU A 28 -5.42 9.87 10.73
CA LEU A 28 -5.08 8.53 11.17
C LEU A 28 -4.40 7.76 10.03
N VAL A 29 -3.28 7.13 10.33
CA VAL A 29 -2.46 6.36 9.39
C VAL A 29 -2.20 4.95 9.92
N ILE A 30 -1.90 4.01 9.02
CA ILE A 30 -1.52 2.65 9.41
C ILE A 30 -0.08 2.63 9.93
N GLN A 31 0.14 1.96 11.06
CA GLN A 31 1.48 1.61 11.56
C GLN A 31 1.45 0.25 12.29
N PRO A 32 2.61 -0.38 12.53
CA PRO A 32 2.71 -1.51 13.45
C PRO A 32 2.37 -1.11 14.89
N VAL A 33 1.71 -1.99 15.63
CA VAL A 33 1.41 -1.77 17.05
C VAL A 33 2.70 -1.51 17.83
N GLY A 34 2.72 -0.42 18.59
CA GLY A 34 3.88 0.00 19.39
C GLY A 34 5.15 0.29 18.58
N GLU A 35 5.05 0.52 17.27
CA GLU A 35 6.22 0.67 16.38
C GLU A 35 7.19 -0.53 16.46
N SER A 36 6.64 -1.71 16.75
CA SER A 36 7.40 -2.95 16.91
C SER A 36 8.33 -3.19 15.72
N ARG A 37 9.57 -3.57 16.01
CA ARG A 37 10.53 -4.06 14.99
C ARG A 37 10.36 -5.54 14.67
N GLU A 38 9.57 -6.23 15.49
CA GLU A 38 9.18 -7.62 15.28
C GLU A 38 7.85 -7.71 14.55
N PRO A 39 7.54 -8.88 13.95
CA PRO A 39 6.23 -9.12 13.36
C PRO A 39 5.10 -8.82 14.34
N SER A 40 4.17 -7.97 13.92
CA SER A 40 3.14 -7.45 14.81
C SER A 40 1.91 -6.98 14.04
N ARG A 41 0.77 -6.87 14.74
CA ARG A 41 -0.49 -6.36 14.20
C ARG A 41 -0.34 -4.94 13.67
N LEU A 42 -1.09 -4.62 12.62
CA LEU A 42 -1.24 -3.25 12.15
C LEU A 42 -2.45 -2.58 12.79
N VAL A 43 -2.29 -1.32 13.15
CA VAL A 43 -3.30 -0.49 13.82
C VAL A 43 -3.35 0.89 13.18
N LEU A 44 -4.45 1.61 13.42
CA LEU A 44 -4.50 3.05 13.23
C LEU A 44 -3.65 3.75 14.28
N SER A 45 -2.96 4.81 13.87
CA SER A 45 -2.29 5.74 14.77
C SER A 45 -2.48 7.16 14.26
N GLN A 46 -2.46 8.11 15.18
CA GLN A 46 -2.33 9.51 14.81
C GLN A 46 -1.03 9.71 14.01
N LYS A 47 -1.12 10.40 12.88
CA LYS A 47 0.01 10.75 12.02
C LYS A 47 0.98 11.63 12.80
N LYS A 48 2.25 11.28 12.73
CA LYS A 48 3.37 11.98 13.35
C LYS A 48 4.14 12.75 12.29
N TYR A 49 4.60 13.94 12.65
CA TYR A 49 5.44 14.80 11.79
C TYR A 49 6.94 14.64 12.06
N LYS A 50 7.30 13.99 13.18
CA LYS A 50 8.69 13.67 13.56
C LYS A 50 8.74 12.23 14.04
N ASN A 51 9.88 11.56 13.88
CA ASN A 51 10.08 10.16 14.28
C ASN A 51 8.97 9.25 13.75
N ASN A 52 8.58 9.45 12.49
CA ASN A 52 7.40 8.85 11.87
C ASN A 52 7.75 7.71 10.89
N HIS A 53 8.98 7.20 10.91
CA HIS A 53 9.41 6.13 10.02
C HIS A 53 8.57 4.85 10.16
N ALA A 54 7.97 4.58 11.32
CA ALA A 54 7.05 3.46 11.51
C ALA A 54 5.73 3.62 10.73
N GLN A 55 5.41 4.83 10.27
CA GLN A 55 4.19 5.19 9.54
C GLN A 55 4.44 5.34 8.04
N HIS A 56 5.70 5.22 7.60
CA HIS A 56 6.11 5.33 6.21
C HIS A 56 6.16 3.93 5.59
N TRP A 57 5.55 3.81 4.43
CA TRP A 57 5.45 2.59 3.65
C TRP A 57 5.95 2.83 2.23
N LYS A 58 6.50 1.82 1.59
CA LYS A 58 6.81 1.84 0.17
C LYS A 58 6.22 0.61 -0.50
N HIS A 59 5.84 0.74 -1.76
CA HIS A 59 5.40 -0.38 -2.57
C HIS A 59 6.54 -0.81 -3.48
N ASP A 60 6.91 -2.08 -3.44
CA ASP A 60 7.98 -2.67 -4.25
C ASP A 60 7.56 -4.09 -4.65
N ASN A 61 7.48 -4.35 -5.95
CA ASN A 61 7.12 -5.67 -6.50
C ASN A 61 5.87 -6.27 -5.83
N GLY A 62 4.77 -5.52 -5.77
CA GLY A 62 3.52 -5.96 -5.15
C GLY A 62 3.52 -5.98 -3.61
N GLN A 63 4.66 -5.79 -2.94
CA GLN A 63 4.78 -5.83 -1.48
C GLN A 63 4.81 -4.41 -0.91
N ILE A 64 4.14 -4.19 0.22
CA ILE A 64 4.15 -2.91 0.93
C ILE A 64 5.10 -3.04 2.13
N GLN A 65 6.25 -2.38 2.10
CA GLN A 65 7.32 -2.48 3.10
C GLN A 65 7.36 -1.26 4.02
N ASN A 66 7.55 -1.47 5.31
CA ASN A 66 7.70 -0.40 6.31
C ASN A 66 9.12 0.21 6.30
N ARG A 67 9.24 1.54 6.45
CA ARG A 67 10.53 2.25 6.46
C ARG A 67 11.37 1.95 7.69
N LEU A 68 10.75 1.87 8.87
CA LEU A 68 11.47 1.64 10.13
C LEU A 68 11.97 0.20 10.25
N THR A 69 11.15 -0.77 9.86
CA THR A 69 11.39 -2.19 10.18
C THR A 69 11.89 -3.00 9.00
N GLY A 70 11.63 -2.57 7.76
CA GLY A 70 11.86 -3.37 6.57
C GLY A 70 10.93 -4.58 6.44
N LEU A 71 9.93 -4.73 7.32
CA LEU A 71 8.92 -5.79 7.23
C LEU A 71 7.80 -5.41 6.25
N CYS A 72 7.13 -6.40 5.69
CA CYS A 72 6.06 -6.23 4.70
C CYS A 72 4.68 -6.43 5.33
N ILE A 73 3.67 -5.70 4.83
CA ILE A 73 2.27 -5.97 5.16
C ILE A 73 1.92 -7.39 4.71
N ASP A 74 1.37 -8.16 5.64
CA ASP A 74 1.06 -9.58 5.53
C ASP A 74 -0.33 -9.83 6.12
N TYR A 75 -1.15 -10.67 5.49
CA TYR A 75 -2.34 -11.21 6.13
C TYR A 75 -2.04 -12.59 6.72
N GLU A 76 -2.42 -12.76 7.98
CA GLU A 76 -1.97 -13.89 8.80
C GLU A 76 -2.26 -15.28 8.20
N HIS A 77 -1.30 -16.19 8.40
CA HIS A 77 -1.36 -17.60 8.02
C HIS A 77 -1.54 -17.87 6.52
N GLY A 78 -1.53 -16.85 5.65
CA GLY A 78 -1.70 -17.04 4.21
C GLY A 78 -3.03 -17.67 3.81
N ASN A 79 -4.05 -17.61 4.66
CA ASN A 79 -5.36 -18.19 4.36
C ASN A 79 -6.48 -17.14 4.48
N TYR A 80 -6.79 -16.49 3.35
CA TYR A 80 -7.88 -15.51 3.24
C TYR A 80 -9.29 -16.13 3.32
N LYS A 81 -9.40 -17.47 3.26
CA LYS A 81 -10.67 -18.21 3.33
C LYS A 81 -11.03 -18.64 4.76
N ARG A 82 -10.17 -18.37 5.75
CA ARG A 82 -10.44 -18.76 7.14
C ARG A 82 -11.71 -18.09 7.68
N LEU A 83 -12.39 -18.79 8.59
CA LEU A 83 -13.51 -18.24 9.33
C LEU A 83 -12.99 -17.24 10.40
N GLY A 84 -13.78 -16.20 10.66
CA GLY A 84 -13.47 -15.18 11.67
C GLY A 84 -12.67 -14.00 11.13
N ASP A 85 -12.06 -13.24 12.05
CA ASP A 85 -11.24 -12.09 11.71
C ASP A 85 -9.91 -12.55 11.11
N ILE A 86 -9.53 -11.98 9.97
CA ILE A 86 -8.23 -12.19 9.34
C ILE A 86 -7.40 -10.96 9.65
N HIS A 87 -6.42 -11.10 10.53
CA HIS A 87 -5.65 -9.96 10.96
C HIS A 87 -4.58 -9.60 9.94
N ILE A 88 -4.29 -8.31 9.87
CA ILE A 88 -3.15 -7.78 9.14
C ILE A 88 -2.00 -7.57 10.11
N CYS A 89 -0.81 -7.98 9.70
CA CYS A 89 0.42 -7.76 10.43
C CYS A 89 1.49 -7.21 9.48
N GLN A 90 2.63 -6.85 10.06
CA GLN A 90 3.89 -6.85 9.33
C GLN A 90 4.61 -8.18 9.55
N TRP A 91 5.31 -8.69 8.54
CA TRP A 91 6.11 -9.90 8.60
C TRP A 91 7.37 -9.80 7.73
N HIS A 92 8.32 -10.71 7.93
CA HIS A 92 9.52 -10.81 7.09
C HIS A 92 9.15 -10.94 5.61
N LYS A 93 9.89 -10.22 4.74
CA LYS A 93 9.68 -10.25 3.29
C LYS A 93 9.79 -11.69 2.77
N LYS A 94 8.72 -12.19 2.16
CA LYS A 94 8.67 -13.49 1.50
C LYS A 94 8.97 -13.33 0.01
N VAL A 95 9.41 -14.41 -0.64
CA VAL A 95 9.75 -14.45 -2.06
C VAL A 95 9.07 -15.63 -2.75
N GLY A 96 8.91 -15.55 -4.07
CA GLY A 96 8.30 -16.61 -4.86
C GLY A 96 6.85 -16.89 -4.44
N LYS A 97 6.45 -18.17 -4.43
CA LYS A 97 5.08 -18.61 -4.13
C LYS A 97 4.63 -18.25 -2.71
N GLU A 98 5.55 -18.26 -1.74
CA GLU A 98 5.26 -17.91 -0.35
C GLU A 98 4.89 -16.44 -0.17
N SER A 99 5.20 -15.58 -1.14
CA SER A 99 4.93 -14.14 -1.03
C SER A 99 3.49 -13.74 -1.30
N HIS A 100 2.63 -14.68 -1.70
CA HIS A 100 1.26 -14.40 -2.14
C HIS A 100 0.46 -13.58 -1.10
N ASN A 101 0.62 -13.89 0.19
CA ASN A 101 -0.07 -13.20 1.28
C ASN A 101 0.51 -11.84 1.67
N GLN A 102 1.53 -11.39 0.93
CA GLN A 102 2.16 -10.07 1.03
C GLN A 102 2.01 -9.27 -0.27
N LYS A 103 1.24 -9.79 -1.24
CA LYS A 103 0.97 -9.10 -2.51
C LYS A 103 -0.32 -8.29 -2.41
N TRP A 104 -0.22 -7.01 -2.71
CA TRP A 104 -1.28 -6.02 -2.57
C TRP A 104 -1.48 -5.24 -3.86
N ILE A 105 -2.72 -4.84 -4.12
CA ILE A 105 -3.11 -4.01 -5.26
C ILE A 105 -3.82 -2.76 -4.73
N TYR A 106 -3.42 -1.59 -5.19
CA TYR A 106 -4.15 -0.35 -4.94
C TYR A 106 -5.10 -0.04 -6.09
N ARG A 107 -6.37 0.22 -5.78
CA ARG A 107 -7.43 0.43 -6.77
C ARG A 107 -7.87 1.89 -6.81
N THR A 108 -8.47 2.32 -7.93
CA THR A 108 -9.02 3.66 -8.16
C THR A 108 -10.01 4.16 -7.10
N ASN A 109 -10.62 3.26 -6.34
CA ASN A 109 -11.59 3.60 -5.28
C ASN A 109 -10.95 3.77 -3.88
N ASN A 110 -9.63 3.95 -3.82
CA ASN A 110 -8.86 4.03 -2.58
C ASN A 110 -8.90 2.72 -1.78
N LEU A 111 -8.92 1.58 -2.46
CA LEU A 111 -8.93 0.27 -1.80
C LEU A 111 -7.52 -0.33 -1.90
N ILE A 112 -7.03 -0.87 -0.79
CA ILE A 112 -5.86 -1.76 -0.78
C ILE A 112 -6.40 -3.18 -0.69
N ALA A 113 -6.30 -3.92 -1.79
CA ALA A 113 -6.83 -5.27 -1.95
C ALA A 113 -5.72 -6.31 -1.94
N SER A 114 -6.03 -7.52 -1.48
CA SER A 114 -5.15 -8.67 -1.65
C SER A 114 -5.06 -9.05 -3.14
N ASN A 115 -3.87 -9.46 -3.57
CA ASN A 115 -3.68 -10.00 -4.91
C ASN A 115 -4.32 -11.40 -5.08
N ASP A 116 -4.51 -12.17 -4.01
CA ASP A 116 -5.12 -13.51 -4.08
C ASP A 116 -6.64 -13.48 -4.30
N ASP A 117 -7.29 -12.42 -3.81
CA ASP A 117 -8.71 -12.15 -4.01
C ASP A 117 -8.95 -10.64 -3.91
N ILE A 118 -9.26 -10.01 -5.04
CA ILE A 118 -9.48 -8.56 -5.14
C ILE A 118 -10.71 -8.07 -4.36
N ASN A 119 -11.56 -8.98 -3.89
CA ASN A 119 -12.68 -8.70 -2.99
C ASN A 119 -12.29 -8.83 -1.52
N ARG A 120 -11.01 -9.00 -1.21
CA ARG A 120 -10.46 -8.94 0.15
C ARG A 120 -9.64 -7.67 0.30
N VAL A 121 -10.09 -6.78 1.17
CA VAL A 121 -9.52 -5.43 1.33
C VAL A 121 -9.13 -5.14 2.77
N LEU A 122 -8.20 -4.20 2.95
CA LEU A 122 -7.87 -3.65 4.25
C LEU A 122 -9.08 -2.89 4.83
N HIS A 123 -9.42 -3.20 6.07
CA HIS A 123 -10.62 -2.73 6.76
C HIS A 123 -10.28 -2.37 8.22
N ILE A 124 -10.84 -1.27 8.73
CA ILE A 124 -10.72 -0.90 10.14
C ILE A 124 -11.73 -1.68 10.97
N LYS A 125 -11.25 -2.47 11.93
CA LYS A 125 -12.09 -3.33 12.77
C LYS A 125 -13.22 -2.54 13.43
N GLY A 126 -14.46 -2.99 13.22
CA GLY A 126 -15.64 -2.39 13.81
C GLY A 126 -15.96 -0.97 13.33
N ALA A 127 -15.31 -0.50 12.25
CA ALA A 127 -15.37 0.90 11.82
C ALA A 127 -15.01 1.89 12.95
N ALA A 128 -14.08 1.49 13.82
CA ALA A 128 -13.52 2.35 14.86
C ALA A 128 -12.74 3.51 14.22
N ALA A 129 -12.77 4.69 14.84
CA ALA A 129 -12.14 5.91 14.33
C ALA A 129 -11.14 6.49 15.33
N GLU A 130 -10.53 5.62 16.14
CA GLU A 130 -9.56 5.97 17.18
C GLU A 130 -8.19 5.32 16.95
N PRO A 131 -7.10 5.95 17.45
CA PRO A 131 -5.79 5.30 17.54
C PRO A 131 -5.85 3.97 18.29
N GLY A 132 -5.12 2.97 17.79
CA GLY A 132 -5.11 1.61 18.33
C GLY A 132 -6.13 0.66 17.68
N ALA A 133 -7.08 1.18 16.90
CA ALA A 133 -8.01 0.33 16.14
C ALA A 133 -7.26 -0.61 15.19
N GLU A 134 -7.54 -1.91 15.27
CA GLU A 134 -6.90 -2.93 14.44
C GLU A 134 -7.31 -2.85 12.97
N VAL A 135 -6.38 -3.22 12.09
CA VAL A 135 -6.64 -3.42 10.66
C VAL A 135 -6.81 -4.91 10.35
N LEU A 136 -7.85 -5.25 9.61
CA LEU A 136 -8.21 -6.60 9.21
C LEU A 136 -8.26 -6.73 7.68
N LEU A 137 -8.13 -7.95 7.18
CA LEU A 137 -8.56 -8.34 5.84
C LEU A 137 -10.05 -8.71 5.90
N LYS A 138 -10.90 -7.99 5.19
CA LYS A 138 -12.35 -8.24 5.14
C LYS A 138 -12.84 -8.33 3.71
N LYS A 139 -14.04 -8.92 3.55
CA LYS A 139 -14.74 -8.89 2.26
C LYS A 139 -15.06 -7.43 1.91
N LEU A 140 -14.87 -7.08 0.65
CA LEU A 140 -15.25 -5.78 0.11
C LEU A 140 -16.75 -5.58 0.32
N GLU A 141 -17.09 -4.46 0.94
CA GLU A 141 -18.46 -4.06 1.21
C GLU A 141 -18.90 -3.01 0.19
N THR A 142 -20.20 -2.97 -0.10
CA THR A 142 -20.80 -1.97 -0.98
C THR A 142 -22.15 -1.59 -0.40
N VAL A 143 -22.32 -0.32 -0.07
CA VAL A 143 -23.54 0.26 0.47
C VAL A 143 -24.03 1.30 -0.54
N HIS A 144 -25.20 1.08 -1.13
CA HIS A 144 -25.75 1.94 -2.18
C HIS A 144 -24.78 2.22 -3.35
N GLY A 145 -24.02 1.21 -3.78
CA GLY A 145 -23.04 1.34 -4.87
C GLY A 145 -21.72 2.02 -4.46
N VAL A 146 -21.53 2.35 -3.18
CA VAL A 146 -20.34 3.02 -2.67
C VAL A 146 -19.63 2.15 -1.63
N HIS A 147 -18.29 2.08 -1.69
CA HIS A 147 -17.51 1.39 -0.66
C HIS A 147 -17.44 2.23 0.62
N PRO A 148 -17.63 1.62 1.79
CA PRO A 148 -17.61 2.35 3.06
C PRO A 148 -16.23 2.95 3.34
N THR A 149 -16.21 4.10 4.01
CA THR A 149 -14.96 4.85 4.26
C THR A 149 -13.97 4.09 5.13
N HIS A 150 -14.43 3.19 5.99
CA HIS A 150 -13.57 2.33 6.82
C HIS A 150 -12.85 1.20 6.04
N GLN A 151 -13.08 1.10 4.73
CA GLN A 151 -12.30 0.26 3.79
C GLN A 151 -11.46 1.09 2.82
N ARG A 152 -11.42 2.43 2.98
CA ARG A 152 -10.80 3.35 2.01
C ARG A 152 -9.57 4.06 2.60
N TRP A 153 -8.52 4.13 1.78
CA TRP A 153 -7.18 4.54 2.18
C TRP A 153 -6.58 5.48 1.14
N ALA A 154 -6.15 6.67 1.54
CA ALA A 154 -5.33 7.54 0.71
C ALA A 154 -3.85 7.19 0.89
N LEU A 155 -3.10 7.30 -0.19
CA LEU A 155 -1.65 7.17 -0.19
C LEU A 155 -1.04 8.57 -0.29
N ASP A 156 -0.58 9.10 0.84
CA ASP A 156 0.05 10.42 0.87
C ASP A 156 1.56 10.28 0.72
N VAL A 157 2.10 10.66 -0.43
CA VAL A 157 3.53 10.60 -0.70
C VAL A 157 4.29 11.52 0.26
N VAL A 158 5.34 10.98 0.88
CA VAL A 158 6.31 11.75 1.65
C VAL A 158 7.23 12.44 0.67
N VAL A 159 7.24 13.76 0.70
CA VAL A 159 8.27 14.56 0.05
C VAL A 159 9.38 14.66 1.09
N ASP A 160 10.45 13.89 0.92
CA ASP A 160 11.65 14.04 1.75
C ASP A 160 12.27 15.40 1.38
N ASP A 161 12.07 16.42 2.23
CA ASP A 161 12.90 17.63 2.22
C ASP A 161 14.25 17.22 2.80
N ASP A 162 15.14 16.67 1.98
CA ASP A 162 16.44 16.16 2.42
C ASP A 162 17.23 17.23 3.20
N GLU A 163 17.64 16.84 4.39
CA GLU A 163 18.91 17.10 5.08
C GLU A 163 19.77 18.29 4.57
N ASP A 164 19.66 19.45 5.22
CA ASP A 164 20.75 20.45 5.28
C ASP A 164 20.65 21.22 6.60
N GLY A 165 21.32 20.70 7.64
CA GLY A 165 21.24 21.32 8.95
C GLY A 165 22.24 20.83 9.98
N GLU A 166 23.45 20.42 9.60
CA GLU A 166 24.68 20.53 10.42
C GLU A 166 25.87 19.81 9.76
N SER A 167 26.84 20.57 9.22
CA SER A 167 28.27 20.40 9.53
C SER A 167 29.19 21.34 8.73
N HIS A 168 30.01 22.09 9.48
CA HIS A 168 31.31 22.67 9.12
C HIS A 168 31.42 23.74 8.02
N GLN A 169 31.18 25.01 8.40
CA GLN A 169 31.90 26.13 7.80
C GLN A 169 33.39 26.07 8.18
N SER A 170 34.21 25.54 7.28
CA SER A 170 35.62 25.92 7.15
C SER A 170 35.79 26.63 5.82
N ARG A 171 35.98 27.96 5.86
CA ARG A 171 36.49 28.70 4.70
C ARG A 171 37.93 28.21 4.42
N PRO A 172 38.38 28.27 3.15
CA PRO A 172 39.04 29.50 2.72
C PRO A 172 38.61 29.98 1.33
N ALA A 173 39.17 31.13 0.99
CA ALA A 173 38.71 32.09 0.01
C ALA A 173 39.10 31.80 -1.45
N SER A 174 38.27 32.37 -2.34
CA SER A 174 38.61 32.98 -3.63
C SER A 174 39.24 32.13 -4.74
N SER A 175 38.54 31.99 -5.87
CA SER A 175 38.78 32.86 -7.03
C SER A 175 37.71 32.72 -8.13
N ARG A 176 37.49 33.85 -8.82
CA ARG A 176 36.62 34.13 -9.98
C ARG A 176 36.88 33.10 -11.12
N THR A 177 36.02 32.87 -12.11
CA THR A 177 35.55 33.85 -13.13
C THR A 177 34.54 33.18 -14.10
N SER A 178 33.57 33.99 -14.57
CA SER A 178 32.98 34.02 -15.93
C SER A 178 32.01 32.94 -16.42
N THR A 179 30.73 33.33 -16.54
CA THR A 179 29.73 32.91 -17.54
C THR A 179 30.10 33.41 -18.95
N PRO A 180 29.52 32.88 -20.06
CA PRO A 180 28.22 33.39 -20.51
C PRO A 180 27.23 32.34 -21.04
N ALA A 181 25.97 32.76 -21.05
CA ALA A 181 24.76 32.04 -21.42
C ALA A 181 24.63 31.79 -22.93
N ILE A 182 23.91 30.72 -23.31
CA ILE A 182 23.14 30.66 -24.56
C ILE A 182 21.74 30.12 -24.26
N ASN A 183 20.80 30.82 -24.88
CA ASN A 183 19.35 30.80 -24.76
C ASN A 183 18.76 29.82 -25.78
N GLN A 184 17.58 29.27 -25.48
CA GLN A 184 16.42 29.04 -26.39
C GLN A 184 15.68 27.74 -26.08
N GLY A 185 14.39 27.89 -25.80
CA GLY A 185 13.45 26.81 -25.57
C GLY A 185 12.90 26.19 -26.86
N HIS A 186 12.23 25.05 -26.70
CA HIS A 186 11.27 24.53 -27.66
C HIS A 186 10.15 23.83 -26.87
N ALA A 187 8.92 24.29 -27.12
CA ALA A 187 7.70 23.61 -26.73
C ALA A 187 7.46 22.43 -27.68
N ILE A 188 7.04 21.27 -27.15
CA ILE A 188 6.44 20.21 -27.96
C ILE A 188 5.08 19.86 -27.36
N ALA A 189 4.07 20.06 -28.20
CA ALA A 189 2.70 19.67 -28.00
C ALA A 189 2.49 18.17 -28.31
N GLY A 190 1.64 17.54 -27.50
CA GLY A 190 0.65 16.54 -27.92
C GLY A 190 1.12 15.23 -28.56
N SER A 191 1.05 14.14 -27.79
CA SER A 191 0.31 12.94 -28.23
C SER A 191 0.01 12.04 -27.01
N TYR A 192 -1.27 11.92 -26.68
CA TYR A 192 -1.77 10.99 -25.68
C TYR A 192 -1.95 9.64 -26.36
N LEU A 193 -1.14 8.64 -26.01
CA LEU A 193 -1.38 7.25 -26.35
C LEU A 193 -2.28 6.64 -25.27
N PRO A 194 -3.36 5.93 -25.60
CA PRO A 194 -4.18 5.25 -24.61
C PRO A 194 -3.34 4.16 -23.91
N PRO A 195 -3.55 3.89 -22.60
CA PRO A 195 -2.85 2.83 -21.91
C PRO A 195 -3.18 1.48 -22.55
N VAL A 196 -2.13 0.74 -22.91
CA VAL A 196 -2.21 -0.66 -23.35
C VAL A 196 -2.88 -1.46 -22.23
N GLU A 197 -4.00 -2.13 -22.53
CA GLU A 197 -4.56 -3.16 -21.66
C GLU A 197 -3.51 -4.27 -21.50
N TYR A 198 -2.80 -4.28 -20.39
CA TYR A 198 -1.98 -5.43 -20.01
C TYR A 198 -2.92 -6.55 -19.59
N ALA A 199 -3.22 -7.43 -20.55
CA ALA A 199 -3.83 -8.72 -20.29
C ALA A 199 -2.97 -9.47 -19.26
N ASN A 200 -3.60 -9.92 -18.17
CA ASN A 200 -2.96 -10.73 -17.14
C ASN A 200 -2.45 -12.03 -17.76
N PRO A 201 -1.12 -12.29 -17.80
CA PRO A 201 -0.56 -13.50 -18.40
C PRO A 201 -0.84 -14.77 -17.57
N TRP A 202 -1.55 -14.66 -16.44
CA TRP A 202 -1.96 -15.77 -15.58
C TRP A 202 -3.48 -16.03 -15.59
N ALA A 203 -4.24 -15.39 -16.49
CA ALA A 203 -5.69 -15.54 -16.57
C ALA A 203 -6.17 -16.78 -17.35
N GLN A 204 -5.29 -17.70 -17.76
CA GLN A 204 -5.69 -18.97 -18.36
C GLN A 204 -4.92 -20.13 -17.76
N LEU A 205 -5.50 -20.77 -16.75
CA LEU A 205 -5.43 -22.21 -16.52
C LEU A 205 -6.61 -22.54 -15.60
N ASN A 206 -7.70 -23.05 -16.19
CA ASN A 206 -8.64 -24.03 -15.62
C ASN A 206 -9.73 -24.27 -16.68
N ASP A 207 -9.32 -24.79 -17.83
CA ASP A 207 -10.19 -25.63 -18.66
C ASP A 207 -9.40 -26.93 -18.87
N ASP A 208 -10.12 -28.04 -18.71
CA ASP A 208 -9.72 -29.45 -18.89
C ASP A 208 -8.82 -30.00 -17.76
N ASP A 209 -9.11 -31.13 -17.10
CA ASP A 209 -9.87 -32.31 -17.47
C ASP A 209 -10.07 -33.15 -16.18
N ASP A 210 -11.23 -33.76 -16.00
CA ASP A 210 -11.36 -35.13 -15.46
C ASP A 210 -12.85 -35.52 -15.50
N ASN A 211 -13.18 -36.09 -16.65
CA ASN A 211 -14.37 -36.90 -16.89
C ASN A 211 -14.37 -38.19 -16.04
N ASP A 212 -15.59 -38.69 -15.88
CA ASP A 212 -15.98 -40.10 -15.66
C ASP A 212 -15.81 -40.74 -14.28
N ASP A 213 -16.94 -40.89 -13.58
CA ASP A 213 -17.48 -42.24 -13.34
C ASP A 213 -18.94 -42.19 -12.84
N GLU A 214 -19.89 -42.45 -13.75
CA GLU A 214 -21.21 -42.99 -13.38
C GLU A 214 -21.09 -44.52 -13.23
N PRO A 215 -21.70 -45.11 -12.19
CA PRO A 215 -22.16 -46.49 -12.30
C PRO A 215 -23.67 -46.54 -12.51
N ALA A 216 -24.04 -46.99 -13.71
CA ALA A 216 -25.36 -47.54 -14.01
C ALA A 216 -25.74 -48.65 -13.00
N ARG A 217 -26.96 -48.57 -12.45
CA ARG A 217 -27.67 -49.74 -11.93
C ARG A 217 -29.03 -49.82 -12.60
N GLY A 218 -29.12 -50.69 -13.59
CA GLY A 218 -30.38 -51.25 -14.06
C GLY A 218 -30.70 -52.56 -13.31
N LYS A 219 -31.88 -52.63 -12.72
CA LYS A 219 -32.92 -53.65 -12.93
C LYS A 219 -34.11 -53.34 -12.04
#